data_AF-A0A382IKR8-F1
#
_entry.id   AF-A0A382IKR8-F1
#
_cell.length_a   1.000
_cell.length_b   1.000
_cell.length_c   1.000
_cell.angle_alpha   90.00
_cell.angle_beta   90.00
_cell.angle_gamma   90.00
#
_symmetry.space_group_name_H-M   'P 1'
#
loop_
_entity.id
_entity.type
_entity.pdbx_description
1 polymer ?
#
loop_
_entity_poly.entity_id
_entity_poly.type
_entity_poly.pdbx_seq_one_letter_code
_entity_poly.pdbx_strand_id
1 'polypeptide(L)'
;MKDKKKSLLRYADNVASPVIKPEDVKAWETDSIKSVNRHFNQRFEEIKKEYTKLIDEFKWNELVYKSKYTFKPVQGKMYHLYQKNDDNKDLFLSLIGPDEWDMLFIGSFKLLSNNKWEKIEDE
;
A
#
# COMPACT_ATOMS: atom_id res chain seq x y z
N MET A 1 18.86 39.36 58.83
CA MET A 1 18.70 37.97 58.36
C MET A 1 18.15 38.01 56.94
N LYS A 2 18.78 37.34 55.97
CA LYS A 2 18.32 37.33 54.57
C LYS A 2 17.12 36.38 54.45
N ASP A 3 15.95 36.91 54.12
CA ASP A 3 14.77 36.12 53.73
C ASP A 3 15.07 35.29 52.48
N LYS A 4 15.27 33.98 52.65
CA LYS A 4 15.40 33.05 51.51
C LYS A 4 14.01 32.85 50.90
N LYS A 5 13.85 33.21 49.62
CA LYS A 5 12.63 32.94 48.83
C LYS A 5 12.41 31.41 48.70
N LYS A 6 11.50 30.87 49.52
CA LYS A 6 11.15 29.44 49.58
C LYS A 6 10.60 28.86 48.27
N SER A 7 10.08 29.68 47.35
CA SER A 7 9.52 29.22 46.08
C SER A 7 10.54 28.71 45.06
N LEU A 8 11.85 28.88 45.32
CA LEU A 8 12.93 28.48 44.40
C LEU A 8 13.60 27.16 44.79
N LEU A 9 13.20 26.53 45.91
CA LEU A 9 13.83 25.31 46.40
C LEU A 9 13.24 24.09 45.68
N ARG A 10 14.12 23.22 45.17
CA ARG A 10 13.76 21.95 44.51
C ARG A 10 13.56 20.78 45.49
N TYR A 11 13.57 21.06 46.79
CA TYR A 11 13.46 20.08 47.87
C TYR A 11 12.49 20.59 48.93
N ALA A 12 11.80 19.68 49.62
CA ALA A 12 10.90 20.04 50.71
C ALA A 12 11.70 20.52 51.94
N ASP A 13 11.35 21.70 52.43
CA ASP A 13 11.96 22.32 53.62
C ASP A 13 11.18 21.99 54.91
N ASN A 14 10.03 21.30 54.80
CA ASN A 14 9.20 20.81 55.91
C ASN A 14 8.41 19.56 55.49
N VAL A 15 8.01 18.71 56.45
CA VAL A 15 7.27 17.45 56.28
C VAL A 15 5.91 17.63 55.58
N ALA A 16 5.31 18.82 55.68
CA ALA A 16 4.04 19.16 55.01
C ALA A 16 4.21 19.89 53.65
N SER A 17 5.44 20.06 53.14
CA SER A 17 5.68 20.80 51.90
C SER A 17 5.69 19.88 50.66
N PRO A 18 4.97 20.22 49.57
CA PRO A 18 4.98 19.42 48.36
C PRO A 18 6.36 19.48 47.69
N VAL A 19 6.94 18.31 47.39
CA VAL A 19 8.17 18.20 46.61
C VAL A 19 7.81 18.36 45.14
N ILE A 20 8.27 19.42 44.50
CA ILE A 20 8.21 19.55 43.03
C ILE A 20 9.26 18.57 42.47
N LYS A 21 8.84 17.33 42.20
CA LYS A 21 9.62 16.41 41.37
C LYS A 21 9.47 16.91 39.93
N PRO A 22 10.56 17.04 39.14
CA PRO A 22 10.41 17.31 37.72
C PRO A 22 9.59 16.14 37.13
N GLU A 23 8.34 16.40 36.77
CA GLU A 23 7.48 15.39 36.13
C GLU A 23 8.15 14.88 34.85
N ASP A 24 7.94 13.59 34.56
CA ASP A 24 8.73 12.77 33.65
C ASP A 24 8.87 13.39 32.25
N VAL A 25 9.94 14.18 32.08
CA VAL A 25 10.42 14.60 30.76
C VAL A 25 10.64 13.38 29.85
N LYS A 26 10.95 12.24 30.47
CA LYS A 26 11.13 10.95 29.80
C LYS A 26 9.81 10.36 29.28
N ALA A 27 8.68 10.60 29.93
CA ALA A 27 7.40 10.03 29.49
C ALA A 27 6.95 10.63 28.15
N TRP A 28 6.93 11.96 28.03
CA TRP A 28 6.56 12.61 26.76
C TRP A 28 7.56 12.31 25.64
N GLU A 29 8.85 12.17 25.95
CA GLU A 29 9.87 11.77 24.98
C GLU A 29 9.60 10.34 24.47
N THR A 30 9.32 9.39 25.38
CA THR A 30 9.01 8.00 24.97
C THR A 30 7.73 7.89 24.16
N ASP A 31 6.69 8.66 24.49
CA ASP A 31 5.44 8.67 23.74
C ASP A 31 5.61 9.33 22.37
N SER A 32 6.45 10.37 22.28
CA SER A 32 6.85 10.98 21.01
C SER A 32 7.59 9.97 20.12
N ILE A 33 8.56 9.24 20.68
CA ILE A 33 9.30 8.19 19.95
C ILE A 33 8.36 7.08 19.45
N LYS A 34 7.43 6.61 20.29
CA LYS A 34 6.42 5.60 19.88
C LYS A 34 5.54 6.10 18.75
N SER A 35 5.07 7.34 18.81
CA SER A 35 4.25 7.96 17.76
C SER A 35 5.01 8.05 16.44
N VAL A 36 6.26 8.52 16.49
CA VAL A 36 7.13 8.63 15.32
C VAL A 36 7.40 7.24 14.70
N ASN A 37 7.72 6.24 15.52
CA ASN A 37 7.91 4.86 15.05
C ASN A 37 6.64 4.29 14.40
N ARG A 38 5.47 4.55 14.98
CA ARG A 38 4.19 4.13 14.40
C ARG A 38 3.97 4.79 13.03
N HIS A 39 4.25 6.08 12.91
CA HIS A 39 4.14 6.80 11.65
C HIS A 39 5.09 6.21 10.59
N PHE A 40 6.36 5.95 10.93
CA PHE A 40 7.30 5.32 10.01
C PHE A 40 6.87 3.91 9.59
N ASN A 41 6.39 3.09 10.52
CA ASN A 41 5.89 1.76 10.22
C ASN A 41 4.66 1.82 9.29
N GLN A 42 3.74 2.76 9.53
CA GLN A 42 2.59 2.97 8.65
C GLN A 42 3.05 3.34 7.23
N ARG A 43 3.95 4.31 7.09
CA ARG A 43 4.51 4.71 5.78
C ARG A 43 5.24 3.57 5.08
N PHE A 44 5.98 2.76 5.83
CA PHE A 44 6.65 1.59 5.31
C PHE A 44 5.66 0.58 4.73
N GLU A 45 4.57 0.29 5.46
CA GLU A 45 3.53 -0.62 4.97
C GLU A 45 2.75 -0.04 3.77
N GLU A 46 2.53 1.27 3.72
CA GLU A 46 1.97 1.96 2.53
C GLU A 46 2.86 1.74 1.30
N ILE A 47 4.16 2.06 1.41
CA ILE A 47 5.12 1.89 0.31
C ILE A 47 5.24 0.43 -0.10
N LYS A 48 5.26 -0.49 0.86
CA LYS A 48 5.32 -1.93 0.58
C LYS A 48 4.09 -2.40 -0.20
N LYS A 49 2.89 -1.93 0.15
CA LYS A 49 1.66 -2.24 -0.59
C LYS A 49 1.71 -1.68 -2.01
N GLU A 50 2.14 -0.43 -2.17
CA GLU A 50 2.31 0.18 -3.50
C GLU A 50 3.32 -0.59 -4.35
N TYR A 51 4.43 -1.02 -3.76
CA TYR A 51 5.44 -1.83 -4.43
C TYR A 51 4.90 -3.19 -4.88
N THR A 52 4.16 -3.90 -4.02
CA THR A 52 3.51 -5.16 -4.39
C THR A 52 2.52 -4.95 -5.55
N LYS A 53 1.69 -3.90 -5.48
CA LYS A 53 0.76 -3.54 -6.55
C LYS A 53 1.50 -3.29 -7.87
N LEU A 54 2.61 -2.55 -7.83
CA LEU A 54 3.43 -2.26 -9.01
C LEU A 54 4.02 -3.54 -9.63
N ILE A 55 4.51 -4.47 -8.81
CA ILE A 55 5.01 -5.76 -9.29
C ILE A 55 3.90 -6.55 -9.98
N ASP A 56 2.71 -6.59 -9.39
CA ASP A 56 1.61 -7.37 -9.95
C ASP A 56 1.10 -6.74 -11.25
N GLU A 57 0.99 -5.41 -11.32
CA GLU A 57 0.73 -4.70 -12.57
C GLU A 57 1.76 -5.04 -13.65
N PHE A 58 3.05 -5.08 -13.30
CA PHE A 58 4.11 -5.45 -14.23
C PHE A 58 3.96 -6.89 -14.75
N LYS A 59 3.70 -7.86 -13.87
CA LYS A 59 3.49 -9.26 -14.25
C LYS A 59 2.30 -9.41 -15.20
N TRP A 60 1.18 -8.76 -14.90
CA TRP A 60 0.00 -8.80 -15.75
C TRP A 60 0.28 -8.20 -17.13
N ASN A 61 0.97 -7.07 -17.14
CA ASN A 61 1.35 -6.40 -18.36
C ASN A 61 2.24 -7.29 -19.24
N GLU A 62 3.29 -7.88 -18.66
CA GLU A 62 4.18 -8.83 -19.35
C GLU A 62 3.40 -10.03 -19.91
N LEU A 63 2.47 -10.57 -19.14
CA LEU A 63 1.65 -11.72 -19.51
C LEU A 63 0.73 -11.39 -20.70
N VAL A 64 0.06 -10.24 -20.69
CA VAL A 64 -0.79 -9.78 -21.80
C VAL A 64 0.05 -9.49 -23.05
N TYR A 65 1.23 -8.87 -22.90
CA TYR A 65 2.12 -8.62 -24.04
C TYR A 65 2.68 -9.90 -24.66
N LYS A 66 2.88 -10.97 -23.88
CA LYS A 66 3.27 -12.29 -24.39
C LYS A 66 2.13 -13.06 -25.05
N SER A 67 0.88 -12.66 -24.82
CA SER A 67 -0.29 -13.33 -25.39
C SER A 67 -0.38 -13.11 -26.90
N LYS A 68 -0.94 -14.08 -27.62
CA LYS A 68 -1.18 -13.99 -29.06
C LYS A 68 -2.51 -13.26 -29.32
N TYR A 69 -2.52 -12.34 -30.27
CA TYR A 69 -3.75 -11.67 -30.71
C TYR A 69 -3.62 -11.20 -32.17
N THR A 70 -4.74 -11.22 -32.90
CA THR A 70 -4.79 -10.92 -34.36
C THR A 70 -5.35 -9.52 -34.64
N PHE A 71 -5.73 -8.76 -33.61
CA PHE A 71 -6.31 -7.42 -33.75
C PHE A 71 -5.37 -6.34 -33.22
N LYS A 72 -5.57 -5.11 -33.69
CA LYS A 72 -4.91 -3.94 -33.10
C LYS A 72 -5.67 -3.50 -31.84
N PRO A 73 -5.05 -3.55 -30.64
CA PRO A 73 -5.73 -3.10 -29.43
C PRO A 73 -5.95 -1.58 -29.48
N VAL A 74 -7.11 -1.15 -28.98
CA VAL A 74 -7.56 0.24 -28.95
C VAL A 74 -7.67 0.67 -27.50
N GLN A 75 -7.12 1.84 -27.20
CA GLN A 75 -7.17 2.41 -25.85
C GLN A 75 -8.62 2.59 -25.39
N GLY A 76 -8.88 2.30 -24.11
CA GLY A 76 -10.18 2.44 -23.48
C GLY A 76 -11.14 1.27 -23.67
N LYS A 77 -10.85 0.32 -24.57
CA LYS A 77 -11.65 -0.90 -24.73
C LYS A 77 -11.25 -1.98 -23.75
N MET A 78 -12.23 -2.83 -23.41
CA MET A 78 -12.04 -4.01 -22.57
C MET A 78 -11.72 -5.22 -23.44
N TYR A 79 -10.83 -6.04 -22.94
CA TYR A 79 -10.33 -7.24 -23.59
C TYR A 79 -10.27 -8.36 -22.56
N HIS A 80 -10.51 -9.58 -22.98
CA HIS A 80 -10.53 -10.75 -22.11
C HIS A 80 -9.38 -11.67 -22.48
N LEU A 81 -8.62 -12.07 -21.49
CA LEU A 81 -7.50 -12.98 -21.65
C LEU A 81 -7.95 -14.41 -21.36
N TYR A 82 -7.66 -15.30 -22.29
CA TYR A 82 -8.00 -16.70 -22.20
C TYR A 82 -6.77 -17.60 -22.35
N GLN A 83 -6.88 -18.81 -21.80
CA GLN A 83 -5.93 -19.88 -22.01
C GLN A 83 -6.55 -20.96 -22.91
N LYS A 84 -5.79 -21.39 -23.93
CA LYS A 84 -6.19 -22.55 -24.73
C LYS A 84 -6.06 -23.84 -23.90
N ASN A 85 -7.04 -24.72 -24.04
CA ASN A 85 -7.04 -26.07 -23.43
C ASN A 85 -6.11 -27.07 -24.16
N ASP A 86 -5.30 -26.60 -25.11
CA ASP A 86 -4.38 -27.43 -25.88
C ASP A 86 -3.05 -27.66 -25.11
N ASP A 87 -2.25 -28.65 -25.52
CA ASP A 87 -1.02 -29.06 -24.81
C ASP A 87 -0.03 -27.91 -24.56
N ASN A 88 -0.03 -26.90 -25.43
CA ASN A 88 0.85 -25.73 -25.33
C ASN A 88 0.37 -24.62 -24.38
N LYS A 89 -0.86 -24.70 -23.84
CA LYS A 89 -1.40 -23.70 -22.88
C LYS A 89 -1.22 -22.24 -23.29
N ASP A 90 -1.29 -22.00 -24.60
CA ASP A 90 -1.07 -20.68 -25.20
C ASP A 90 -2.09 -19.66 -24.68
N LEU A 91 -1.58 -18.49 -24.30
CA LEU A 91 -2.39 -17.34 -23.89
C LEU A 91 -2.78 -16.53 -25.11
N PHE A 92 -4.04 -16.10 -25.17
CA PHE A 92 -4.51 -15.21 -26.23
C PHE A 92 -5.52 -14.19 -25.72
N LEU A 93 -5.51 -13.02 -26.36
CA LEU A 93 -6.41 -11.93 -26.03
C LEU A 93 -7.60 -11.93 -26.99
N SER A 94 -8.80 -11.65 -26.47
CA SER A 94 -10.05 -11.59 -27.24
C SER A 94 -10.88 -10.36 -26.83
N LEU A 95 -11.81 -9.94 -27.70
CA LEU A 95 -12.83 -8.94 -27.39
C LEU A 95 -14.14 -9.57 -26.88
N ILE A 96 -14.28 -10.89 -27.02
CA ILE A 96 -15.51 -11.63 -26.68
C ILE A 96 -15.52 -11.92 -25.18
N GLY A 97 -16.65 -11.68 -24.54
CA GLY A 97 -16.83 -11.87 -23.10
C GLY A 97 -16.84 -13.35 -22.69
N PRO A 98 -16.62 -13.65 -21.41
CA PRO A 98 -16.56 -15.03 -20.91
C PRO A 98 -17.91 -15.75 -21.00
N ASP A 99 -19.03 -15.03 -21.00
CA ASP A 99 -20.37 -15.61 -21.12
C ASP A 99 -20.67 -16.17 -22.52
N GLU A 100 -19.96 -15.69 -23.53
CA GLU A 100 -20.16 -16.06 -24.93
C GLU A 100 -19.20 -17.16 -25.38
N TRP A 101 -18.27 -17.59 -24.52
CA TRP A 101 -17.21 -18.51 -24.91
C TRP A 101 -16.77 -19.46 -23.78
N ASP A 102 -16.88 -20.77 -24.02
CA ASP A 102 -16.44 -21.83 -23.10
C ASP A 102 -14.92 -22.08 -23.19
N MET A 103 -14.12 -21.13 -22.69
CA MET A 103 -12.67 -21.26 -22.55
C MET A 103 -12.21 -20.83 -21.15
N LEU A 104 -11.01 -21.25 -20.74
CA LEU A 104 -10.44 -20.87 -19.45
C LEU A 104 -10.20 -19.35 -19.41
N PHE A 105 -11.10 -18.64 -18.74
CA PHE A 105 -11.02 -17.21 -18.51
C PHE A 105 -10.02 -16.90 -17.39
N ILE A 106 -9.02 -16.06 -17.70
CA ILE A 106 -8.01 -15.63 -16.73
C ILE A 106 -8.39 -14.28 -16.11
N GLY A 107 -8.90 -13.36 -16.93
CA GLY A 107 -9.26 -12.03 -16.48
C GLY A 107 -9.56 -11.05 -17.61
N SER A 108 -10.18 -9.95 -17.22
CA SER A 108 -10.49 -8.81 -18.08
C SER A 108 -9.40 -7.74 -17.92
N PHE A 109 -9.01 -7.13 -19.04
CA PHE A 109 -7.96 -6.13 -19.11
C PHE A 109 -8.39 -4.93 -19.95
N LYS A 110 -7.97 -3.74 -19.53
CA LYS A 110 -8.19 -2.48 -20.25
C LYS A 110 -6.86 -1.92 -20.70
N LEU A 111 -6.80 -1.49 -21.96
CA LEU A 111 -5.65 -0.75 -22.46
C LEU A 111 -5.79 0.74 -22.07
N LEU A 112 -4.88 1.22 -21.22
CA LEU A 112 -4.80 2.61 -20.81
C LEU A 112 -4.07 3.48 -21.86
N SER A 113 -4.17 4.80 -21.71
CA SER A 113 -3.57 5.80 -22.61
C SER A 113 -2.04 5.76 -22.66
N ASN A 114 -1.40 5.25 -21.60
CA ASN A 114 0.04 5.03 -21.52
C ASN A 114 0.49 3.68 -22.11
N ASN A 115 -0.38 2.99 -22.87
CA ASN A 115 -0.18 1.63 -23.39
C ASN A 115 0.05 0.57 -22.28
N LYS A 116 -0.39 0.85 -21.04
CA LYS A 116 -0.40 -0.13 -19.97
C LYS A 116 -1.71 -0.92 -19.99
N TRP A 117 -1.61 -2.24 -19.85
CA TRP A 117 -2.74 -3.09 -19.53
C TRP A 117 -3.01 -3.08 -18.03
N GLU A 118 -4.24 -2.79 -17.65
CA GLU A 118 -4.72 -2.83 -16.27
C GLU A 118 -5.79 -3.90 -16.15
N LYS A 119 -5.66 -4.78 -15.16
CA LYS A 119 -6.67 -5.80 -14.87
C LYS A 119 -7.90 -5.11 -14.29
N ILE A 120 -9.07 -5.42 -14.85
CA ILE A 120 -10.35 -5.02 -14.26
C ILE A 120 -10.71 -6.11 -13.25
N GLU A 121 -10.84 -5.72 -11.99
CA GLU A 121 -11.51 -6.54 -10.98
C GLU A 121 -13.00 -6.26 -11.14
N ASP A 122 -13.78 -7.28 -11.50
CA ASP A 122 -15.23 -7.20 -11.41
C ASP A 122 -15.58 -7.17 -9.92
N GLU A 123 -16.18 -6.07 -9.45
CA GLU A 123 -16.68 -5.89 -8.07
C GLU A 123 -17.80 -6.87 -7.71
#